data_AF-A0A7Y7P9Q9-F1
#
_entry.id   AF-A0A7Y7P9Q9-F1
#
_cell.length_a   1.000
_cell.length_b   1.000
_cell.length_c   1.000
_cell.angle_alpha   90.00
_cell.angle_beta   90.00
_cell.angle_gamma   90.00
#
_symmetry.space_group_name_H-M   'P 1'
#
loop_
_entity.id
_entity.type
_entity.pdbx_description
1 polymer ?
#
loop_
_entity_poly.entity_id
_entity_poly.type
_entity_poly.pdbx_seq_one_letter_code
_entity_poly.pdbx_strand_id
1 'polypeptide(L)' 'MKNPSIKQKPSQPDKARKPLEGYARYTNLAFQMFAIIGIGIFAGVKLDQWLNLSFPVFTLILSILSVAAAIYSAIKDLIR' A
#
# COMPACT_ATOMS: atom_id res chain seq x y z
N MET A 1 38.02 45.22 -2.77
CA MET A 1 36.67 45.17 -3.37
C MET A 1 35.99 43.90 -2.88
N LYS A 2 34.79 44.03 -2.29
CA LYS A 2 34.02 42.95 -1.67
C LYS A 2 33.78 41.78 -2.64
N ASN A 3 34.07 40.57 -2.18
CA ASN A 3 33.56 39.32 -2.76
C ASN A 3 32.05 39.23 -2.50
N PRO A 4 31.26 38.55 -3.35
CA PRO A 4 30.77 37.27 -2.83
C PRO A 4 30.57 36.18 -3.89
N SER A 5 31.11 35.01 -3.55
CA SER A 5 30.61 33.66 -3.78
C SER A 5 29.27 33.57 -4.51
N ILE A 6 29.28 32.90 -5.67
CA ILE A 6 28.06 32.42 -6.35
C ILE A 6 27.34 31.46 -5.39
N LYS A 7 26.31 32.03 -4.76
CA LYS A 7 25.37 31.42 -3.85
C LYS A 7 24.67 30.29 -4.60
N GLN A 8 24.87 29.04 -4.17
CA GLN A 8 23.92 27.97 -4.46
C GLN A 8 22.52 28.51 -4.19
N LYS A 9 21.65 28.48 -5.20
CA LYS A 9 20.26 28.92 -5.08
C LYS A 9 19.47 27.73 -4.52
N PRO A 10 18.96 27.79 -3.28
CA PRO A 10 17.92 26.88 -2.85
C PRO A 10 16.60 27.49 -3.36
N SER A 11 16.22 27.18 -4.60
CA SER A 11 14.90 27.57 -5.10
C SER A 11 13.87 26.58 -4.59
N GLN A 12 13.00 27.10 -3.74
CA GLN A 12 11.98 26.45 -2.93
C GLN A 12 11.04 25.47 -3.68
N PRO A 13 10.43 24.53 -2.95
CA PRO A 13 9.57 23.50 -3.50
C PRO A 13 8.10 23.93 -3.41
N ASP A 14 7.58 24.71 -4.35
CA ASP A 14 6.18 25.14 -4.21
C ASP A 14 5.42 25.17 -5.53
N LYS A 15 4.23 24.55 -5.48
CA LYS A 15 3.12 24.50 -6.46
C LYS A 15 3.03 23.32 -7.42
N ALA A 16 4.12 22.65 -7.81
CA ALA A 16 4.04 21.47 -8.69
C ALA A 16 3.81 20.13 -7.95
N ARG A 17 3.88 20.11 -6.60
CA ARG A 17 3.76 18.89 -5.79
C ARG A 17 2.33 18.44 -5.52
N LYS A 18 1.35 19.34 -5.61
CA LYS A 18 -0.05 19.05 -5.27
C LYS A 18 -0.71 17.92 -6.09
N PRO A 19 -0.47 17.77 -7.41
CA PRO A 19 -1.03 16.66 -8.18
C PRO A 19 -0.28 15.34 -7.93
N LEU A 20 1.04 15.41 -7.70
CA LEU A 20 1.89 14.24 -7.47
C LEU A 20 1.67 13.61 -6.09
N GLU A 21 1.35 14.41 -5.08
CA GLU A 21 0.99 13.90 -3.74
C GLU A 21 -0.26 13.02 -3.77
N GLY A 22 -1.27 13.37 -4.56
CA GLY A 22 -2.46 12.54 -4.74
C GLY A 22 -2.09 11.18 -5.33
N TYR A 23 -1.35 11.17 -6.43
CA TYR A 23 -0.94 9.93 -7.11
C TYR A 23 -0.07 9.03 -6.23
N ALA A 24 0.91 9.62 -5.52
CA ALA A 24 1.77 8.90 -4.59
C ALA A 24 0.94 8.30 -3.43
N ARG A 25 -0.04 9.03 -2.90
CA ARG A 25 -0.91 8.55 -1.82
C ARG A 25 -1.79 7.38 -2.26
N TYR A 26 -2.41 7.45 -3.45
CA TYR A 26 -3.22 6.34 -3.97
C TYR A 26 -2.38 5.11 -4.29
N THR A 27 -1.17 5.28 -4.83
CA THR A 27 -0.26 4.17 -5.11
C THR A 27 0.16 3.47 -3.82
N ASN A 28 0.49 4.23 -2.77
CA ASN A 28 0.85 3.67 -1.47
C ASN A 28 -0.32 2.89 -0.84
N LEU A 29 -1.53 3.44 -0.92
CA LEU A 29 -2.74 2.76 -0.44
C LEU A 29 -3.00 1.47 -1.21
N ALA A 30 -2.89 1.49 -2.54
CA ALA A 30 -3.03 0.30 -3.37
C ALA A 30 -1.99 -0.76 -3.01
N PHE A 31 -0.73 -0.35 -2.79
CA PHE A 31 0.34 -1.25 -2.36
C PHE A 31 0.03 -1.91 -1.01
N GLN A 32 -0.50 -1.15 -0.06
CA GLN A 32 -0.94 -1.67 1.24
C GLN A 32 -2.06 -2.69 1.09
N MET A 33 -3.07 -2.42 0.27
CA MET A 33 -4.16 -3.37 -0.01
C MET A 33 -3.64 -4.64 -0.67
N PHE A 34 -2.74 -4.52 -1.66
CA PHE A 34 -2.10 -5.67 -2.29
C PHE A 34 -1.29 -6.51 -1.31
N ALA A 35 -0.57 -5.87 -0.39
CA ALA A 35 0.15 -6.58 0.66
C ALA A 35 -0.80 -7.38 1.56
N ILE A 36 -1.91 -6.79 2.02
CA ILE A 36 -2.91 -7.47 2.86
C ILE A 36 -3.50 -8.68 2.12
N ILE A 37 -3.95 -8.48 0.88
CA ILE A 37 -4.56 -9.54 0.06
C ILE A 37 -3.54 -10.64 -0.24
N GLY A 38 -2.32 -10.27 -0.65
CA GLY A 38 -1.25 -11.20 -0.98
C GLY A 38 -0.84 -12.06 0.22
N ILE A 39 -0.68 -11.44 1.41
CA ILE A 39 -0.40 -12.17 2.65
C ILE A 39 -1.53 -13.13 2.98
N GLY A 40 -2.78 -12.68 2.85
CA GLY A 40 -3.96 -13.49 3.10
C GLY A 40 -4.08 -14.73 2.23
N ILE A 41 -3.92 -14.56 0.91
CA ILE A 41 -3.96 -15.66 -0.04
C ILE A 41 -2.78 -16.61 0.21
N PHE A 42 -1.56 -16.07 0.39
CA PHE A 42 -0.38 -16.89 0.65
C PHE A 42 -0.51 -17.69 1.94
N ALA A 43 -1.02 -17.07 3.00
CA ALA A 43 -1.30 -17.75 4.27
C ALA A 43 -2.35 -18.85 4.08
N GLY A 44 -3.43 -18.58 3.32
CA GLY A 44 -4.48 -19.55 3.03
C GLY A 44 -3.95 -20.77 2.28
N VAL A 45 -3.19 -20.54 1.21
CA VAL A 45 -2.60 -21.60 0.38
C VAL A 45 -1.61 -22.43 1.20
N LYS A 46 -0.73 -21.78 1.97
CA LYS A 46 0.24 -22.48 2.80
C LYS A 46 -0.44 -23.32 3.89
N LEU A 47 -1.54 -22.81 4.47
CA LEU A 47 -2.31 -23.51 5.50
C LEU A 47 -3.07 -24.71 4.91
N ASP A 48 -3.72 -24.54 3.76
CA ASP A 48 -4.39 -25.64 3.05
C ASP A 48 -3.40 -26.75 2.65
N GLN A 49 -2.19 -26.38 2.21
CA GLN A 49 -1.12 -27.34 1.91
C GLN A 49 -0.63 -28.08 3.15
N TRP A 50 -0.47 -27.37 4.27
CA TRP A 50 -0.07 -27.97 5.56
C TRP A 50 -1.10 -28.97 6.08
N LEU A 51 -2.38 -28.67 5.89
CA LEU A 51 -3.48 -29.53 6.31
C LEU A 51 -3.81 -30.63 5.29
N ASN A 52 -3.13 -30.66 4.14
CA ASN A 52 -3.34 -31.61 3.04
C ASN A 52 -4.82 -31.74 2.65
N LEU A 53 -5.56 -30.63 2.72
CA LEU A 53 -6.99 -30.64 2.44
C LEU A 53 -7.20 -30.78 0.94
N SER A 54 -7.96 -31.80 0.54
CA SER A 54 -8.38 -32.00 -0.85
C SER A 54 -9.22 -30.83 -1.39
N PHE A 55 -9.84 -30.06 -0.49
CA PHE A 55 -10.59 -28.87 -0.82
C PHE A 55 -10.03 -27.66 -0.06
N PRO A 56 -9.60 -26.58 -0.74
CA PRO A 56 -8.87 -25.46 -0.14
C PRO A 56 -9.82 -24.48 0.59
N VAL A 57 -10.44 -24.96 1.68
CA VAL A 57 -11.41 -24.21 2.47
C VAL A 57 -10.77 -22.99 3.13
N PHE A 58 -9.54 -23.12 3.64
CA PHE A 58 -8.91 -21.99 4.31
C PHE A 58 -8.52 -20.91 3.33
N THR A 59 -8.04 -21.25 2.13
CA THR A 59 -7.78 -20.26 1.06
C THR A 59 -9.06 -19.54 0.69
N LEU A 60 -10.19 -20.24 0.58
CA LEU A 60 -11.47 -19.61 0.24
C LEU A 60 -11.89 -18.59 1.31
N ILE A 61 -11.87 -19.00 2.59
CA ILE A 61 -12.25 -18.13 3.71
C ILE A 61 -11.24 -16.99 3.89
N LEU A 62 -9.93 -17.27 3.89
CA LEU A 62 -8.90 -16.24 4.01
C LEU A 62 -8.92 -15.27 2.84
N SER A 63 -9.20 -15.71 1.62
CA SER A 63 -9.32 -14.82 0.46
C SER A 63 -10.44 -13.80 0.68
N ILE A 64 -11.63 -14.26 1.07
CA ILE A 64 -12.77 -13.39 1.37
C ILE A 64 -12.44 -12.44 2.53
N LEU A 65 -11.89 -12.97 3.63
CA LEU A 65 -11.50 -12.16 4.78
C LEU A 65 -10.43 -11.13 4.44
N SER A 66 -9.49 -11.47 3.56
CA SER A 66 -8.38 -10.58 3.20
C SER A 66 -8.84 -9.46 2.29
N VAL A 67 -9.78 -9.74 1.37
CA VAL A 67 -10.45 -8.71 0.59
C VAL A 67 -11.26 -7.78 1.51
N ALA A 68 -12.04 -8.35 2.45
CA ALA A 68 -12.79 -7.56 3.43
C ALA A 68 -11.86 -6.69 4.29
N ALA A 69 -10.76 -7.24 4.78
CA ALA A 69 -9.75 -6.52 5.57
C ALA A 69 -9.07 -5.41 4.74
N ALA A 70 -8.73 -5.67 3.49
CA ALA A 70 -8.15 -4.67 2.59
C ALA A 70 -9.10 -3.50 2.34
N ILE A 71 -10.38 -3.79 2.08
CA ILE A 71 -11.42 -2.77 1.91
C ILE A 71 -11.63 -1.97 3.20
N TYR A 72 -11.72 -2.65 4.35
CA TYR A 72 -11.85 -1.98 5.64
C TYR A 72 -10.65 -1.07 5.94
N SER A 73 -9.43 -1.54 5.69
CA SER A 73 -8.22 -0.75 5.85
C SER A 73 -8.22 0.45 4.91
N ALA A 74 -8.66 0.28 3.66
CA ALA A 74 -8.73 1.37 2.70
C ALA A 74 -9.74 2.44 3.10
N ILE A 75 -10.95 2.04 3.50
CA ILE A 75 -11.97 2.96 4.00
C ILE A 75 -11.47 3.71 5.23
N LYS A 76 -10.85 3.00 6.18
CA LYS A 76 -10.28 3.61 7.39
C LYS A 76 -9.18 4.63 7.07
N ASP A 77 -8.34 4.38 6.07
CA ASP A 77 -7.26 5.28 5.66
C ASP A 77 -7.76 6.49 4.85
N LEU A 78 -8.89 6.33 4.13
CA LEU A 78 -9.53 7.41 3.38
C LEU A 78 -10.40 8.31 4.25
N ILE A 79 -11.02 7.79 5.31
CA ILE A 79 -11.86 8.56 6.25
C ILE A 79 -11.01 9.33 7.27
N ARG A 80 -9.75 8.91 7.48
CA ARG A 80 -8.81 9.57 8.39
C ARG A 80 -8.16 10.80 7.77
#